data_AF-A0A519CYQ1-F1
#
_entry.id   AF-A0A519CYQ1-F1
#
_cell.length_a   1.000
_cell.length_b   1.000
_cell.length_c   1.000
_cell.angle_alpha   90.00
_cell.angle_beta   90.00
_cell.angle_gamma   90.00
#
_symmetry.space_group_name_H-M   'P 1'
#
loop_
_entity.id
_entity.type
_entity.pdbx_description
1 polymer ?
#
loop_
_entity_poly.entity_id
_entity_poly.type
_entity_poly.pdbx_seq_one_letter_code
_entity_poly.pdbx_strand_id
1 'polypeptide(L)'
;MIKQSTRLPRFSRFEYVGDLLNEVSQSSDWNAIEQRLTMRKKEFERLKFLATGKGKRVLSKSGKSKDLTNDCIAMAIKTELITKNGSYQITKNGQNLLNTCNESGIHEIDFKMACLQSYFIFYPFVLDILFALSKKENAEINFPDTRHVKHLEFIEIENIFGIKTDVVSMMVVRDIFNQCGLVNWKSIKVNDLPFWKIFLTCKISTKNENKKNLKVKKNNLTYYITPNEPNSGSFETSFWNKYMELSENNSDIPVYYWDLRIRVCEELRISDYIYDIYFKNILKSKNFRVTCAAGAIPSGNTQGNLLKNLPPRKDDEFWMVYVSVSTREIS
;
A
#
# COMPACT_ATOMS: atom_id res chain seq x y z
N MET A 1 -3.84 21.26 26.55
CA MET A 1 -4.23 20.40 25.42
C MET A 1 -3.35 20.73 24.22
N ILE A 2 -2.46 19.82 23.82
CA ILE A 2 -1.71 19.97 22.56
C ILE A 2 -2.73 19.87 21.43
N LYS A 3 -2.86 20.91 20.59
CA LYS A 3 -3.64 20.83 19.33
C LYS A 3 -3.10 19.64 18.54
N GLN A 4 -3.82 18.52 18.54
CA GLN A 4 -3.45 17.38 17.71
C GLN A 4 -3.54 17.83 16.25
N SER A 5 -2.39 17.88 15.57
CA SER A 5 -2.36 18.11 14.12
C SER A 5 -3.19 17.02 13.46
N THR A 6 -4.30 17.40 12.82
CA THR A 6 -5.16 16.53 12.01
C THR A 6 -4.55 16.20 10.66
N ARG A 7 -3.40 16.80 10.33
CA ARG A 7 -2.70 16.62 9.06
C ARG A 7 -1.56 15.62 9.19
N LEU A 8 -1.54 14.64 8.29
CA LEU A 8 -0.43 13.71 8.11
C LEU A 8 0.69 14.32 7.24
N PRO A 9 1.92 13.82 7.39
CA PRO A 9 2.98 14.04 6.42
C PRO A 9 2.51 13.67 5.01
N ARG A 10 2.90 14.42 3.97
CA ARG A 10 2.37 14.24 2.60
C ARG A 10 3.13 13.17 1.80
N PHE A 11 3.70 12.20 2.48
CA PHE A 11 4.28 11.02 1.86
C PHE A 11 3.53 9.78 2.35
N SER A 12 3.31 8.82 1.45
CA SER A 12 2.62 7.58 1.78
C SER A 12 3.53 6.36 1.85
N ARG A 13 4.82 6.50 1.53
CA ARG A 13 5.77 5.38 1.38
C ARG A 13 6.72 5.28 2.57
N PHE A 14 6.76 4.12 3.23
CA PHE A 14 7.64 3.90 4.38
C PHE A 14 9.11 3.70 3.99
N GLU A 15 9.41 3.45 2.72
CA GLU A 15 10.79 3.43 2.23
C GLU A 15 11.53 4.75 2.49
N TYR A 16 10.83 5.88 2.46
CA TYR A 16 11.42 7.17 2.82
C TYR A 16 11.84 7.24 4.29
N VAL A 17 11.13 6.53 5.18
CA VAL A 17 11.46 6.45 6.60
C VAL A 17 12.73 5.62 6.79
N GLY A 18 12.81 4.46 6.13
CA GLY A 18 14.01 3.61 6.20
C GLY A 18 15.25 4.32 5.67
N ASP A 19 15.14 4.98 4.51
CA ASP A 19 16.22 5.78 3.93
C ASP A 19 16.64 6.95 4.83
N LEU A 20 15.69 7.67 5.45
CA LEU A 20 16.00 8.74 6.41
C LEU A 20 16.77 8.21 7.62
N LEU A 21 16.31 7.11 8.23
CA LEU A 21 16.94 6.54 9.42
C LEU A 21 18.35 6.04 9.12
N ASN A 22 18.56 5.43 7.94
CA ASN A 22 19.87 5.01 7.50
C ASN A 22 20.84 6.20 7.39
N GLU A 23 20.43 7.31 6.77
CA GLU A 23 21.28 8.50 6.68
C GLU A 23 21.58 9.11 8.04
N VAL A 24 20.56 9.27 8.89
CA VAL A 24 20.75 9.86 10.23
C VAL A 24 21.64 8.97 11.12
N SER A 25 21.60 7.64 10.97
CA SER A 25 22.49 6.72 11.69
C SER A 25 23.97 6.91 11.34
N GLN A 26 24.27 7.48 10.17
CA GLN A 26 25.62 7.79 9.70
C GLN A 26 26.06 9.21 10.06
N SER A 27 25.29 9.94 10.89
CA SER A 27 25.51 11.35 11.23
C SER A 27 25.48 12.29 10.01
N SER A 28 24.70 11.94 8.98
CA SER A 28 24.52 12.74 7.77
C SER A 28 23.84 14.09 8.03
N ASP A 29 24.21 15.09 7.22
CA ASP A 29 23.58 16.41 7.23
C ASP A 29 22.24 16.44 6.47
N TRP A 30 21.55 17.58 6.48
CA TRP A 30 20.28 17.73 5.77
C TRP A 30 20.41 17.50 4.25
N ASN A 31 21.55 17.87 3.65
CA ASN A 31 21.76 17.72 2.21
C ASN A 31 21.88 16.25 1.81
N ALA A 32 22.62 15.46 2.59
CA ALA A 32 22.73 14.02 2.39
C ALA A 32 21.36 13.32 2.51
N ILE A 33 20.56 13.69 3.52
CA ILE A 33 19.17 13.21 3.66
C ILE A 33 18.33 13.58 2.41
N GLU A 34 18.37 14.84 1.97
CA GLU A 34 17.62 15.27 0.78
C GLU A 34 18.06 14.50 -0.48
N GLN A 35 19.36 14.28 -0.65
CA GLN A 35 19.90 13.52 -1.78
C GLN A 35 19.37 12.09 -1.76
N ARG A 36 19.43 11.41 -0.61
CA ARG A 36 18.93 10.04 -0.46
C ARG A 36 17.44 9.92 -0.79
N LEU A 37 16.61 10.80 -0.20
CA LEU A 37 15.16 10.80 -0.45
C LEU A 37 14.84 11.13 -1.92
N THR A 38 15.61 12.03 -2.54
CA THR A 38 15.49 12.35 -3.96
C THR A 38 15.85 11.15 -4.84
N MET A 39 16.90 10.39 -4.48
CA MET A 39 17.25 9.14 -5.18
C MET A 39 16.13 8.10 -5.09
N ARG A 40 15.56 7.89 -3.91
CA ARG A 40 14.40 6.98 -3.74
C ARG A 40 13.20 7.41 -4.58
N LYS A 41 12.89 8.70 -4.60
CA LYS A 41 11.81 9.25 -5.44
C LYS A 41 12.10 9.02 -6.92
N LYS A 42 13.32 9.25 -7.38
CA LYS A 42 13.75 8.97 -8.77
C LYS A 42 13.58 7.50 -9.10
N GLU A 43 13.94 6.61 -8.18
CA GLU A 43 13.81 5.17 -8.39
C GLU A 43 12.34 4.76 -8.54
N PHE A 44 11.43 5.28 -7.71
CA PHE A 44 10.00 5.04 -7.90
C PHE A 44 9.48 5.53 -9.26
N GLU A 45 9.87 6.74 -9.69
CA GLU A 45 9.48 7.25 -11.01
C GLU A 45 10.09 6.42 -12.15
N ARG A 46 11.32 5.94 -11.99
CA ARG A 46 11.98 5.04 -12.94
C ARG A 46 11.22 3.72 -13.07
N LEU A 47 10.87 3.09 -11.95
CA LEU A 47 10.12 1.83 -11.94
C LEU A 47 8.74 1.99 -12.58
N LYS A 48 8.04 3.09 -12.26
CA LYS A 48 6.77 3.43 -12.90
C LYS A 48 6.92 3.52 -14.41
N PHE A 49 7.92 4.27 -14.84
CA PHE A 49 8.16 4.52 -16.25
C PHE A 49 8.48 3.25 -17.03
N LEU A 50 9.34 2.38 -16.45
CA LEU A 50 9.65 1.06 -17.01
C LEU A 50 8.41 0.18 -17.14
N ALA A 51 7.56 0.14 -16.11
CA ALA A 51 6.34 -0.68 -16.14
C ALA A 51 5.32 -0.23 -17.20
N THR A 52 5.34 1.05 -17.59
CA THR A 52 4.49 1.56 -18.69
C THR A 52 5.04 1.30 -20.09
N GLY A 53 6.17 0.58 -20.22
CA GLY A 53 6.83 0.32 -21.51
C GLY A 53 7.40 1.56 -22.18
N LYS A 54 7.47 2.71 -21.48
CA LYS A 54 7.82 4.01 -22.06
C LYS A 54 9.32 4.28 -22.18
N GLY A 55 10.21 3.32 -21.85
CA GLY A 55 11.68 3.29 -22.06
C GLY A 55 12.44 4.61 -22.34
N LYS A 56 13.44 4.94 -21.51
CA LYS A 56 14.42 6.06 -21.62
C LYS A 56 13.96 7.49 -22.05
N ARG A 57 12.67 7.83 -22.26
CA ARG A 57 12.32 9.27 -22.43
C ARG A 57 12.51 9.99 -21.10
N VAL A 58 13.51 10.87 -21.10
CA VAL A 58 13.98 11.78 -20.04
C VAL A 58 13.04 11.79 -18.82
N LEU A 59 13.41 11.06 -17.76
CA LEU A 59 12.90 11.36 -16.42
C LEU A 59 13.12 12.86 -16.24
N SER A 60 12.03 13.63 -16.14
CA SER A 60 12.13 15.07 -15.85
C SER A 60 13.12 15.23 -14.71
N LYS A 61 14.07 16.17 -14.78
CA LYS A 61 14.99 16.45 -13.68
C LYS A 61 14.15 16.64 -12.43
N SER A 62 14.03 15.61 -11.59
CA SER A 62 13.32 15.77 -10.34
C SER A 62 14.18 16.70 -9.53
N GLY A 63 13.67 17.91 -9.34
CA GLY A 63 14.30 18.90 -8.49
C GLY A 63 14.48 18.33 -7.09
N LYS A 64 15.35 18.99 -6.33
CA LYS A 64 15.49 18.84 -4.88
C LYS A 64 14.13 18.55 -4.22
N SER A 65 14.05 17.50 -3.41
CA SER A 65 12.80 17.05 -2.78
C SER A 65 12.56 17.70 -1.42
N LYS A 66 12.82 19.01 -1.29
CA LYS A 66 12.79 19.76 -0.03
C LYS A 66 11.52 19.52 0.80
N ASP A 67 10.35 19.56 0.17
CA ASP A 67 9.07 19.34 0.87
C ASP A 67 8.93 17.91 1.40
N LEU A 68 9.35 16.91 0.61
CA LEU A 68 9.38 15.52 1.04
C LEU A 68 10.35 15.35 2.22
N THR A 69 11.54 15.93 2.12
CA THR A 69 12.55 15.90 3.18
C THR A 69 12.04 16.53 4.47
N ASN A 70 11.41 17.70 4.37
CA ASN A 70 10.82 18.39 5.51
C ASN A 70 9.69 17.56 6.15
N ASP A 71 8.79 16.99 5.34
CA ASP A 71 7.70 16.15 5.83
C ASP A 71 8.24 14.86 6.50
N CYS A 72 9.29 14.23 5.95
CA CYS A 72 9.93 13.05 6.53
C CYS A 72 10.62 13.36 7.86
N ILE A 73 11.39 14.45 7.93
CA ILE A 73 12.06 14.88 9.16
C ILE A 73 11.03 15.28 10.22
N ALA A 74 10.00 16.05 9.85
CA ALA A 74 8.95 16.45 10.78
C ALA A 74 8.19 15.24 11.33
N MET A 75 7.90 14.25 10.48
CA MET A 75 7.33 12.97 10.91
C MET A 75 8.25 12.27 11.90
N ALA A 76 9.51 12.05 11.54
CA ALA A 76 10.47 11.30 12.34
C ALA A 76 10.77 11.96 13.69
N ILE A 77 10.80 13.29 13.76
CA ILE A 77 10.90 14.03 15.03
C ILE A 77 9.63 13.81 15.86
N LYS A 78 8.44 13.98 15.25
CA LYS A 78 7.17 13.82 15.94
C LYS A 78 6.96 12.39 16.47
N THR A 79 7.42 11.38 15.75
CA THR A 79 7.36 9.98 16.16
C THR A 79 8.57 9.54 16.98
N GLU A 80 9.39 10.49 17.43
CA GLU A 80 10.56 10.26 18.28
C GLU A 80 11.56 9.27 17.70
N LEU A 81 11.66 9.16 16.38
CA LEU A 81 12.65 8.32 15.69
C LEU A 81 14.01 9.04 15.58
N ILE A 82 13.98 10.37 15.49
CA ILE A 82 15.17 11.21 15.48
C ILE A 82 14.98 12.42 16.40
N THR A 83 16.07 13.02 16.85
CA THR A 83 16.11 14.32 17.54
C THR A 83 16.89 15.33 16.72
N LYS A 84 16.69 16.62 17.00
CA LYS A 84 17.41 17.72 16.36
C LYS A 84 18.02 18.63 17.43
N ASN A 85 19.28 18.38 17.78
CA ASN A 85 20.06 19.17 18.74
C ASN A 85 21.35 19.65 18.04
N GLY A 86 21.24 20.71 17.23
CA GLY A 86 22.32 21.15 16.33
C GLY A 86 22.41 20.29 15.06
N SER A 87 22.54 18.97 15.21
CA SER A 87 22.46 17.97 14.13
C SER A 87 21.29 17.00 14.34
N TYR A 88 20.97 16.21 13.31
CA TYR A 88 20.02 15.11 13.43
C TYR A 88 20.70 13.90 14.08
N GLN A 89 20.06 13.33 15.08
CA GLN A 89 20.55 12.14 15.79
C GLN A 89 19.46 11.09 15.84
N ILE A 90 19.82 9.82 15.64
CA ILE A 90 18.89 8.71 15.74
C ILE A 90 18.59 8.42 17.21
N THR A 91 17.32 8.20 17.55
CA THR A 91 16.93 7.78 18.90
C THR A 91 16.98 6.26 19.05
N LYS A 92 16.74 5.75 20.26
CA LYS A 92 16.53 4.31 20.48
C LYS A 92 15.35 3.75 19.66
N ASN A 93 14.25 4.51 19.54
CA ASN A 93 13.09 4.09 18.74
C ASN A 93 13.45 4.06 17.24
N GLY A 94 14.18 5.07 16.76
CA GLY A 94 14.71 5.10 15.40
C GLY A 94 15.64 3.93 15.11
N GLN A 95 16.55 3.62 16.04
CA GLN A 95 17.49 2.51 15.89
C GLN A 95 16.77 1.16 15.87
N ASN A 96 15.78 0.95 16.74
CA ASN A 96 14.97 -0.27 16.74
C ASN A 96 14.24 -0.46 15.39
N LEU A 97 13.63 0.60 14.86
CA LEU A 97 12.94 0.55 13.57
C LEU A 97 13.91 0.32 12.40
N LEU A 98 15.11 0.92 12.46
CA LEU A 98 16.17 0.68 11.49
C LEU A 98 16.68 -0.76 11.54
N ASN A 99 16.81 -1.35 12.73
CA ASN A 99 17.18 -2.76 12.88
C ASN A 99 16.13 -3.67 12.24
N THR A 100 14.83 -3.44 12.48
CA THR A 100 13.75 -4.16 11.79
C THR A 100 13.85 -4.01 10.27
N CYS A 101 14.16 -2.81 9.77
CA CYS A 101 14.39 -2.56 8.34
C CYS A 101 15.57 -3.37 7.78
N ASN A 102 16.67 -3.48 8.54
CA ASN A 102 17.87 -4.20 8.12
C ASN A 102 17.69 -5.72 8.17
N GLU A 103 16.93 -6.23 9.15
CA GLU A 103 16.68 -7.66 9.33
C GLU A 103 15.67 -8.22 8.31
N SER A 104 14.56 -7.50 8.09
CA SER A 104 13.50 -7.95 7.19
C SER A 104 13.68 -7.44 5.76
N GLY A 105 14.15 -6.20 5.60
CA GLY A 105 14.21 -5.50 4.33
C GLY A 105 13.17 -4.37 4.24
N ILE A 106 13.53 -3.29 3.55
CA ILE A 106 12.73 -2.05 3.48
C ILE A 106 11.36 -2.22 2.78
N HIS A 107 11.20 -3.28 2.00
CA HIS A 107 9.97 -3.58 1.27
C HIS A 107 9.07 -4.60 1.98
N GLU A 108 9.55 -5.22 3.06
CA GLU A 108 8.82 -6.27 3.76
C GLU A 108 7.69 -5.74 4.63
N ILE A 109 6.71 -6.61 4.85
CA ILE A 109 5.51 -6.29 5.63
C ILE A 109 5.84 -5.94 7.09
N ASP A 110 6.86 -6.59 7.67
CA ASP A 110 7.24 -6.40 9.08
C ASP A 110 7.73 -4.97 9.35
N PHE A 111 8.62 -4.45 8.49
CA PHE A 111 9.08 -3.05 8.57
C PHE A 111 7.92 -2.05 8.41
N LYS A 112 7.01 -2.30 7.44
CA LYS A 112 5.85 -1.44 7.21
C LYS A 112 4.88 -1.44 8.40
N MET A 113 4.67 -2.59 9.01
CA MET A 113 3.82 -2.74 10.19
C MET A 113 4.42 -2.06 11.41
N ALA A 114 5.74 -2.12 11.59
CA ALA A 114 6.46 -1.38 12.63
C ALA A 114 6.31 0.15 12.45
N CYS A 115 6.42 0.65 11.22
CA CYS A 115 6.14 2.06 10.91
C CYS A 115 4.69 2.44 11.24
N LEU A 116 3.72 1.59 10.89
CA LEU A 116 2.30 1.84 11.16
C LEU A 116 1.99 1.91 12.67
N GLN A 117 2.65 1.10 13.49
CA GLN A 117 2.49 1.16 14.95
C GLN A 117 2.86 2.55 15.50
N SER A 118 3.95 3.15 15.00
CA SER A 118 4.29 4.54 15.34
C SER A 118 3.19 5.52 14.88
N TYR A 119 2.62 5.33 13.69
CA TYR A 119 1.52 6.17 13.22
C TYR A 119 0.29 6.10 14.14
N PHE A 120 -0.08 4.91 14.61
CA PHE A 120 -1.22 4.76 15.53
C PHE A 120 -1.01 5.46 16.88
N ILE A 121 0.23 5.55 17.35
CA ILE A 121 0.56 6.24 18.61
C ILE A 121 0.53 7.76 18.42
N PHE A 122 1.22 8.28 17.40
CA PHE A 122 1.46 9.72 17.24
C PHE A 122 0.43 10.44 16.35
N TYR A 123 -0.39 9.67 15.61
CA TYR A 123 -1.53 10.14 14.82
C TYR A 123 -2.76 9.25 15.09
N PRO A 124 -3.38 9.34 16.28
CA PRO A 124 -4.42 8.41 16.71
C PRO A 124 -5.64 8.30 15.77
N PHE A 125 -5.95 9.39 15.05
CA PHE A 125 -7.04 9.43 14.09
C PHE A 125 -6.84 8.45 12.91
N VAL A 126 -5.59 8.04 12.63
CA VAL A 126 -5.31 7.00 11.64
C VAL A 126 -5.97 5.70 12.08
N LEU A 127 -5.82 5.29 13.35
CA LEU A 127 -6.50 4.11 13.87
C LEU A 127 -8.03 4.29 13.88
N ASP A 128 -8.53 5.51 14.15
CA ASP A 128 -9.96 5.81 14.05
C ASP A 128 -10.50 5.53 12.64
N ILE A 129 -9.78 5.91 11.59
CA ILE A 129 -10.22 5.67 10.20
C ILE A 129 -10.37 4.18 9.93
N LEU A 130 -9.43 3.36 10.41
CA LEU A 130 -9.52 1.91 10.26
C LEU A 130 -10.76 1.34 10.96
N PHE A 131 -11.04 1.79 12.19
CA PHE A 131 -12.22 1.38 12.96
C PHE A 131 -13.54 1.92 12.41
N ALA A 132 -13.52 3.11 11.79
CA ALA A 132 -14.69 3.64 11.10
C ALA A 132 -15.00 2.79 9.86
N LEU A 133 -13.98 2.44 9.08
CA LEU A 133 -14.13 1.56 7.91
C LEU A 133 -14.65 0.18 8.30
N SER A 134 -14.19 -0.40 9.42
CA SER A 134 -14.67 -1.71 9.90
C SER A 134 -16.13 -1.73 10.32
N LYS A 135 -16.73 -0.55 10.56
CA LYS A 135 -18.15 -0.40 10.93
C LYS A 135 -19.04 -0.07 9.74
N LYS A 136 -18.48 0.19 8.56
CA LYS A 136 -19.27 0.39 7.34
C LYS A 136 -19.88 -0.92 6.88
N GLU A 137 -20.98 -0.81 6.14
CA GLU A 137 -21.60 -1.95 5.48
C GLU A 137 -20.56 -2.66 4.60
N ASN A 138 -20.50 -3.99 4.70
CA ASN A 138 -19.51 -4.84 4.02
C ASN A 138 -18.03 -4.47 4.27
N ALA A 139 -17.75 -3.67 5.30
CA ALA A 139 -16.43 -3.13 5.62
C ALA A 139 -15.73 -2.43 4.43
N GLU A 140 -16.52 -1.71 3.62
CA GLU A 140 -16.05 -0.98 2.45
C GLU A 140 -16.66 0.41 2.33
N ILE A 141 -16.04 1.25 1.52
CA ILE A 141 -16.49 2.62 1.27
C ILE A 141 -16.07 3.10 -0.12
N ASN A 142 -16.93 3.90 -0.74
CA ASN A 142 -16.61 4.61 -1.97
C ASN A 142 -16.19 6.04 -1.60
N PHE A 143 -14.92 6.37 -1.80
CA PHE A 143 -14.37 7.69 -1.54
C PHE A 143 -14.17 8.47 -2.85
N PRO A 144 -14.67 9.70 -3.01
CA PRO A 144 -14.51 10.44 -4.26
C PRO A 144 -13.03 10.67 -4.64
N ASP A 145 -12.68 10.45 -5.90
CA ASP A 145 -11.33 10.78 -6.41
C ASP A 145 -11.25 12.29 -6.70
N THR A 146 -10.88 13.05 -5.67
CA THR A 146 -10.77 14.53 -5.70
C THR A 146 -9.74 15.10 -6.68
N ARG A 147 -8.95 14.25 -7.37
CA ARG A 147 -8.12 14.70 -8.51
C ARG A 147 -8.96 15.00 -9.75
N HIS A 148 -10.16 14.43 -9.81
CA HIS A 148 -11.06 14.47 -10.96
C HIS A 148 -12.49 14.90 -10.59
N VAL A 149 -12.83 14.89 -9.30
CA VAL A 149 -14.10 15.37 -8.73
C VAL A 149 -13.88 16.72 -8.04
N LYS A 150 -14.96 17.49 -7.80
CA LYS A 150 -14.97 18.71 -6.97
C LYS A 150 -14.16 18.49 -5.67
N HIS A 151 -13.42 19.52 -5.25
CA HIS A 151 -12.74 19.53 -3.96
C HIS A 151 -13.72 19.20 -2.83
N LEU A 152 -13.40 18.16 -2.05
CA LEU A 152 -14.15 17.83 -0.84
C LEU A 152 -13.73 18.76 0.30
N GLU A 153 -14.70 19.34 0.97
CA GLU A 153 -14.54 20.05 2.22
C GLU A 153 -14.39 19.08 3.39
N PHE A 154 -13.83 19.56 4.51
CA PHE A 154 -13.64 18.76 5.73
C PHE A 154 -14.94 18.11 6.22
N ILE A 155 -16.06 18.82 6.11
CA ILE A 155 -17.37 18.34 6.56
C ILE A 155 -17.86 17.16 5.73
N GLU A 156 -17.56 17.14 4.42
CA GLU A 156 -17.96 16.05 3.54
C GLU A 156 -17.18 14.77 3.86
N ILE A 157 -15.89 14.90 4.20
CA ILE A 157 -15.05 13.76 4.64
C ILE A 157 -15.50 13.25 6.01
N GLU A 158 -15.83 14.17 6.93
CA GLU A 158 -16.36 13.83 8.24
C GLU A 158 -17.71 13.12 8.13
N ASN A 159 -18.58 13.50 7.20
CA ASN A 159 -19.83 12.77 6.94
C ASN A 159 -19.58 11.34 6.42
N ILE A 160 -18.50 11.13 5.66
CA ILE A 160 -18.11 9.82 5.13
C ILE A 160 -17.57 8.92 6.23
N PHE A 161 -16.61 9.37 7.05
CA PHE A 161 -15.92 8.52 8.04
C PHE A 161 -16.35 8.73 9.50
N GLY A 162 -17.10 9.78 9.81
CA GLY A 162 -17.33 10.26 11.17
C GLY A 162 -16.06 10.84 11.82
N ILE A 163 -15.04 11.19 11.02
CA ILE A 163 -13.72 11.61 11.49
C ILE A 163 -13.29 12.85 10.74
N LYS A 164 -12.97 13.89 11.51
CA LYS A 164 -12.44 15.14 10.97
C LYS A 164 -11.02 14.97 10.45
N THR A 165 -10.85 15.03 9.14
CA THR A 165 -9.55 14.96 8.46
C THR A 165 -9.62 15.61 7.07
N ASP A 166 -8.47 15.81 6.44
CA ASP A 166 -8.38 16.38 5.09
C ASP A 166 -8.19 15.31 4.01
N VAL A 167 -8.47 15.69 2.76
CA VAL A 167 -8.34 14.82 1.57
C VAL A 167 -6.94 14.23 1.45
N VAL A 168 -5.89 15.03 1.67
CA VAL A 168 -4.50 14.59 1.50
C VAL A 168 -4.16 13.55 2.57
N SER A 169 -4.56 13.78 3.81
CA SER A 169 -4.42 12.81 4.89
C SER A 169 -5.17 11.50 4.58
N MET A 170 -6.39 11.56 4.03
CA MET A 170 -7.12 10.35 3.61
C MET A 170 -6.40 9.55 2.51
N MET A 171 -5.83 10.23 1.52
CA MET A 171 -5.04 9.58 0.47
C MET A 171 -3.81 8.88 1.06
N VAL A 172 -3.12 9.55 2.00
CA VAL A 172 -1.96 8.99 2.69
C VAL A 172 -2.35 7.78 3.54
N VAL A 173 -3.44 7.86 4.31
CA VAL A 173 -3.94 6.74 5.13
C VAL A 173 -4.31 5.54 4.28
N ARG A 174 -5.05 5.75 3.19
CA ARG A 174 -5.41 4.67 2.24
C ARG A 174 -4.16 3.95 1.74
N ASP A 175 -3.15 4.70 1.30
CA ASP A 175 -1.93 4.13 0.74
C ASP A 175 -1.08 3.42 1.80
N ILE A 176 -0.98 3.97 3.01
CA ILE A 176 -0.30 3.34 4.15
C ILE A 176 -0.99 2.02 4.52
N PHE A 177 -2.32 2.04 4.68
CA PHE A 177 -3.08 0.83 4.99
C PHE A 177 -2.96 -0.22 3.90
N ASN A 178 -2.91 0.18 2.63
CA ASN A 178 -2.69 -0.75 1.53
C ASN A 178 -1.31 -1.42 1.61
N GLN A 179 -0.27 -0.65 1.92
CA GLN A 179 1.09 -1.18 2.07
C GLN A 179 1.23 -2.12 3.28
N CYS A 180 0.44 -1.88 4.33
CA CYS A 180 0.36 -2.72 5.52
C CYS A 180 -0.63 -3.89 5.39
N GLY A 181 -1.26 -4.07 4.23
CA GLY A 181 -2.23 -5.16 4.01
C GLY A 181 -3.49 -5.08 4.88
N LEU A 182 -3.86 -3.88 5.37
CA LEU A 182 -5.07 -3.67 6.17
C LEU A 182 -6.28 -3.28 5.32
N VAL A 183 -6.04 -2.63 4.19
CA VAL A 183 -7.06 -2.34 3.18
C VAL A 183 -6.53 -2.71 1.80
N ASN A 184 -7.44 -2.82 0.86
CA ASN A 184 -7.12 -2.77 -0.56
C ASN A 184 -8.14 -1.82 -1.23
N TRP A 185 -7.83 -1.35 -2.44
CA TRP A 185 -8.69 -0.38 -3.11
C TRP A 185 -8.61 -0.43 -4.63
N LYS A 186 -9.69 -0.03 -5.31
CA LYS A 186 -9.73 0.08 -6.77
C LYS A 186 -10.46 1.32 -7.23
N SER A 187 -10.11 1.81 -8.41
CA SER A 187 -10.88 2.86 -9.07
C SER A 187 -12.20 2.28 -9.59
N ILE A 188 -13.30 2.97 -9.34
CA ILE A 188 -14.63 2.67 -9.88
C ILE A 188 -15.25 3.96 -10.43
N LYS A 189 -16.34 3.81 -11.19
CA LYS A 189 -17.22 4.92 -11.54
C LYS A 189 -18.56 4.78 -10.83
N VAL A 190 -19.05 5.87 -10.24
CA VAL A 190 -20.38 5.97 -9.67
C VAL A 190 -21.04 7.18 -10.32
N ASN A 191 -22.11 6.97 -11.09
CA ASN A 191 -22.75 8.03 -11.89
C ASN A 191 -21.73 8.81 -12.75
N ASP A 192 -20.88 8.08 -13.48
CA ASP A 192 -19.78 8.58 -14.31
C ASP A 192 -18.65 9.34 -13.59
N LEU A 193 -18.78 9.57 -12.29
CA LEU A 193 -17.75 10.21 -11.48
C LEU A 193 -16.75 9.15 -10.93
N PRO A 194 -15.45 9.46 -10.88
CA PRO A 194 -14.44 8.53 -10.37
C PRO A 194 -14.41 8.48 -8.84
N PHE A 195 -14.42 7.27 -8.30
CA PHE A 195 -14.29 6.97 -6.88
C PHE A 195 -13.20 5.92 -6.64
N TRP A 196 -12.67 5.91 -5.43
CA TRP A 196 -11.91 4.78 -4.89
C TRP A 196 -12.83 3.94 -4.04
N LYS A 197 -13.07 2.70 -4.47
CA LYS A 197 -13.64 1.67 -3.61
C LYS A 197 -12.54 1.17 -2.69
N ILE A 198 -12.62 1.45 -1.40
CA ILE A 198 -11.66 1.04 -0.36
C ILE A 198 -12.35 -0.01 0.50
N PHE A 199 -11.69 -1.14 0.75
CA PHE A 199 -12.26 -2.24 1.53
C PHE A 199 -11.23 -2.87 2.47
N LEU A 200 -11.69 -3.36 3.62
CA LEU A 200 -10.82 -4.05 4.58
C LEU A 200 -10.30 -5.38 4.01
N THR A 201 -9.04 -5.66 4.34
CA THR A 201 -8.39 -6.95 4.06
C THR A 201 -7.94 -7.67 5.33
N CYS A 202 -8.50 -7.26 6.46
CA CYS A 202 -8.22 -7.79 7.78
C CYS A 202 -9.50 -7.84 8.62
N LYS A 203 -9.48 -8.67 9.66
CA LYS A 203 -10.47 -8.70 10.74
C LYS A 203 -9.94 -7.93 11.94
N ILE A 204 -10.84 -7.23 12.62
CA ILE A 204 -10.53 -6.49 13.85
C ILE A 204 -11.39 -7.10 14.95
N SER A 205 -10.76 -7.65 15.98
CA SER A 205 -11.46 -8.27 17.10
C SER A 205 -10.82 -7.89 18.44
N THR A 206 -11.56 -8.04 19.52
CA THR A 206 -11.04 -7.91 20.89
C THR A 206 -10.52 -9.24 21.45
N LYS A 207 -10.76 -10.35 20.72
CA LYS A 207 -10.31 -11.68 21.08
C LYS A 207 -9.00 -12.00 20.38
N ASN A 208 -8.05 -12.56 21.10
CA ASN A 208 -6.79 -12.97 20.49
C ASN A 208 -6.96 -14.31 19.77
N GLU A 209 -7.23 -14.26 18.48
CA GLU A 209 -7.45 -15.48 17.68
C GLU A 209 -6.16 -16.05 17.07
N ASN A 210 -5.08 -15.27 16.96
CA ASN A 210 -3.87 -15.71 16.25
C ASN A 210 -2.59 -15.00 16.77
N LYS A 211 -1.45 -15.69 16.70
CA LYS A 211 -0.15 -15.17 17.20
C LYS A 211 0.46 -14.08 16.31
N LYS A 212 0.07 -14.00 15.02
CA LYS A 212 0.59 -13.01 14.05
C LYS A 212 -0.20 -11.68 14.02
N ASN A 213 -1.03 -11.43 15.02
CA ASN A 213 -1.92 -10.28 15.03
C ASN A 213 -1.18 -8.97 15.32
N LEU A 214 -1.55 -7.90 14.60
CA LEU A 214 -1.16 -6.56 15.00
C LEU A 214 -2.01 -6.15 16.22
N LYS A 215 -1.33 -5.99 17.36
CA LYS A 215 -1.94 -5.58 18.62
C LYS A 215 -1.97 -4.06 18.75
N VAL A 216 -3.15 -3.49 18.94
CA VAL A 216 -3.33 -2.04 19.17
C VAL A 216 -4.18 -1.80 20.41
N LYS A 217 -3.86 -0.75 21.17
CA LYS A 217 -4.64 -0.35 22.36
C LYS A 217 -5.40 0.94 22.06
N LYS A 218 -6.69 0.97 22.37
CA LYS A 218 -7.52 2.17 22.28
C LYS A 218 -8.66 2.11 23.30
N ASN A 219 -8.90 3.20 24.02
CA ASN A 219 -9.98 3.32 25.02
C ASN A 219 -9.98 2.17 26.04
N ASN A 220 -8.81 1.83 26.59
CA ASN A 220 -8.58 0.71 27.52
C ASN A 220 -8.89 -0.70 26.97
N LEU A 221 -9.23 -0.82 25.69
CA LEU A 221 -9.42 -2.08 25.01
C LEU A 221 -8.18 -2.42 24.18
N THR A 222 -7.89 -3.72 24.12
CA THR A 222 -6.90 -4.27 23.19
C THR A 222 -7.64 -4.83 22.00
N TYR A 223 -7.25 -4.40 20.81
CA TYR A 223 -7.72 -4.92 19.54
C TYR A 223 -6.60 -5.70 18.86
N TYR A 224 -7.00 -6.77 18.19
CA TYR A 224 -6.18 -7.64 17.38
C TYR A 224 -6.62 -7.47 15.93
N ILE A 225 -5.70 -7.02 15.09
CA ILE A 225 -5.91 -6.87 13.66
C ILE A 225 -5.23 -8.05 12.96
N THR A 226 -6.03 -8.90 12.34
CA THR A 226 -5.61 -10.16 11.72
C THR A 226 -5.82 -10.06 10.21
N PRO A 227 -4.79 -10.22 9.37
CA PRO A 227 -4.98 -10.31 7.93
C PRO A 227 -5.97 -11.42 7.56
N ASN A 228 -6.79 -11.17 6.55
CA ASN A 228 -7.59 -12.25 5.97
C ASN A 228 -6.66 -13.16 5.16
N GLU A 229 -6.79 -14.46 5.39
CA GLU A 229 -6.08 -15.48 4.63
C GLU A 229 -7.13 -16.50 4.14
N PRO A 230 -7.26 -16.70 2.82
CA PRO A 230 -8.12 -17.73 2.27
C PRO A 230 -7.47 -19.09 2.48
N ASN A 231 -8.23 -20.19 2.38
CA ASN A 231 -7.59 -21.50 2.17
C ASN A 231 -7.24 -21.66 0.67
N SER A 232 -6.30 -22.55 0.35
CA SER A 232 -5.83 -22.74 -1.03
C SER A 232 -6.95 -23.05 -2.02
N GLY A 233 -7.93 -23.88 -1.64
CA GLY A 233 -9.05 -24.23 -2.52
C GLY A 233 -9.98 -23.05 -2.84
N SER A 234 -10.28 -22.23 -1.83
CA SER A 234 -11.07 -21.00 -2.00
C SER A 234 -10.33 -19.97 -2.87
N PHE A 235 -9.01 -19.88 -2.73
CA PHE A 235 -8.19 -19.05 -3.60
C PHE A 235 -8.20 -19.55 -5.05
N GLU A 236 -7.95 -20.85 -5.28
CA GLU A 236 -7.97 -21.45 -6.62
C GLU A 236 -9.31 -21.23 -7.32
N THR A 237 -10.41 -21.44 -6.60
CA THR A 237 -11.77 -21.27 -7.12
C THR A 237 -12.03 -19.81 -7.52
N SER A 238 -11.76 -18.85 -6.63
CA SER A 238 -11.93 -17.42 -6.93
C SER A 238 -11.00 -16.97 -8.05
N PHE A 239 -9.73 -17.39 -8.04
CA PHE A 239 -8.76 -17.09 -9.10
C PHE A 239 -9.26 -17.56 -10.47
N TRP A 240 -9.71 -18.80 -10.57
CA TRP A 240 -10.23 -19.35 -11.82
C TRP A 240 -11.50 -18.62 -12.28
N ASN A 241 -12.47 -18.42 -11.38
CA ASN A 241 -13.73 -17.75 -11.71
C ASN A 241 -13.48 -16.31 -12.20
N LYS A 242 -12.62 -15.54 -11.53
CA LYS A 242 -12.28 -14.17 -11.93
C LYS A 242 -11.43 -14.10 -13.19
N TYR A 243 -10.62 -15.11 -13.45
CA TYR A 243 -9.94 -15.25 -14.73
C TYR A 243 -10.96 -15.48 -15.86
N MET A 244 -11.88 -16.43 -15.70
CA MET A 244 -12.91 -16.75 -16.70
C MET A 244 -13.84 -15.57 -16.97
N GLU A 245 -14.22 -14.80 -15.94
CA GLU A 245 -14.96 -13.55 -16.13
C GLU A 245 -14.20 -12.54 -16.99
N LEU A 246 -12.89 -12.40 -16.80
CA LEU A 246 -12.05 -11.46 -17.56
C LEU A 246 -11.74 -11.93 -18.99
N SER A 247 -11.73 -13.24 -19.21
CA SER A 247 -11.43 -13.87 -20.50
C SER A 247 -12.68 -14.24 -21.31
N GLU A 248 -13.86 -13.72 -20.92
CA GLU A 248 -15.14 -14.00 -21.58
C GLU A 248 -15.44 -15.51 -21.67
N ASN A 249 -15.13 -16.23 -20.60
CA ASN A 249 -15.25 -17.68 -20.45
C ASN A 249 -14.37 -18.51 -21.40
N ASN A 250 -13.26 -17.95 -21.90
CA ASN A 250 -12.28 -18.69 -22.70
C ASN A 250 -10.99 -18.94 -21.91
N SER A 251 -10.44 -20.16 -22.02
CA SER A 251 -9.11 -20.46 -21.49
C SER A 251 -8.00 -19.88 -22.38
N ASP A 252 -6.79 -19.77 -21.84
CA ASP A 252 -5.58 -19.29 -22.53
C ASP A 252 -5.63 -17.88 -23.16
N ILE A 253 -6.68 -17.09 -22.89
CA ILE A 253 -6.73 -15.67 -23.28
C ILE A 253 -5.95 -14.82 -22.27
N PRO A 254 -4.97 -14.01 -22.73
CA PRO A 254 -4.23 -13.13 -21.84
C PRO A 254 -5.12 -12.04 -21.23
N VAL A 255 -5.11 -11.94 -19.91
CA VAL A 255 -5.76 -10.86 -19.14
C VAL A 255 -4.73 -10.04 -18.38
N TYR A 256 -5.08 -8.81 -18.00
CA TYR A 256 -4.20 -7.97 -17.20
C TYR A 256 -4.05 -8.52 -15.78
N TYR A 257 -2.80 -8.73 -15.35
CA TYR A 257 -2.50 -9.27 -14.02
C TYR A 257 -3.11 -8.46 -12.88
N TRP A 258 -3.01 -7.12 -12.94
CA TRP A 258 -3.53 -6.27 -11.86
C TRP A 258 -5.05 -6.27 -11.78
N ASP A 259 -5.75 -6.48 -12.91
CA ASP A 259 -7.22 -6.53 -12.94
C ASP A 259 -7.70 -7.87 -12.36
N LEU A 260 -7.04 -8.97 -12.73
CA LEU A 260 -7.28 -10.27 -12.09
C LEU A 260 -7.01 -10.22 -10.59
N ARG A 261 -5.84 -9.69 -10.19
CA ARG A 261 -5.46 -9.53 -8.78
C ARG A 261 -6.52 -8.76 -7.99
N ILE A 262 -6.92 -7.58 -8.47
CA ILE A 262 -7.83 -6.74 -7.68
C ILE A 262 -9.22 -7.35 -7.52
N ARG A 263 -9.69 -8.12 -8.52
CA ARG A 263 -10.98 -8.84 -8.46
C ARG A 263 -10.96 -9.97 -7.45
N VAL A 264 -9.89 -10.78 -7.46
CA VAL A 264 -9.70 -11.86 -6.47
C VAL A 264 -9.51 -11.27 -5.07
N CYS A 265 -8.71 -10.20 -4.95
CA CYS A 265 -8.51 -9.50 -3.68
C CYS A 265 -9.82 -8.95 -3.10
N GLU A 266 -10.70 -8.41 -3.94
CA GLU A 266 -12.00 -7.90 -3.51
C GLU A 266 -12.94 -9.03 -3.09
N GLU A 267 -13.03 -10.11 -3.87
CA GLU A 267 -13.89 -11.27 -3.57
C GLU A 267 -13.49 -11.94 -2.26
N LEU A 268 -12.19 -12.20 -2.07
CA LEU A 268 -11.67 -12.89 -0.90
C LEU A 268 -11.36 -11.95 0.28
N ARG A 269 -11.49 -10.63 0.09
CA ARG A 269 -11.09 -9.59 1.06
C ARG A 269 -9.64 -9.74 1.51
N ILE A 270 -8.71 -9.92 0.59
CA ILE A 270 -7.27 -10.14 0.88
C ILE A 270 -6.41 -9.00 0.33
N SER A 271 -5.23 -8.83 0.92
CA SER A 271 -4.27 -7.83 0.46
C SER A 271 -3.54 -8.29 -0.81
N ASP A 272 -2.97 -7.34 -1.56
CA ASP A 272 -2.14 -7.66 -2.73
C ASP A 272 -0.97 -8.59 -2.35
N TYR A 273 -0.38 -8.43 -1.16
CA TYR A 273 0.68 -9.29 -0.65
C TYR A 273 0.24 -10.75 -0.47
N ILE A 274 -0.94 -10.97 0.13
CA ILE A 274 -1.49 -12.33 0.30
C ILE A 274 -1.81 -12.93 -1.07
N TYR A 275 -2.41 -12.17 -1.98
CA TYR A 275 -2.62 -12.65 -3.35
C TYR A 275 -1.31 -13.08 -4.01
N ASP A 276 -0.26 -12.27 -3.92
CA ASP A 276 1.02 -12.57 -4.57
C ASP A 276 1.66 -13.86 -4.01
N ILE A 277 1.49 -14.15 -2.71
CA ILE A 277 1.92 -15.43 -2.10
C ILE A 277 1.14 -16.61 -2.69
N TYR A 278 -0.19 -16.53 -2.72
CA TYR A 278 -1.02 -17.63 -3.24
C TYR A 278 -0.85 -17.80 -4.76
N PHE A 279 -0.66 -16.71 -5.50
CA PHE A 279 -0.38 -16.75 -6.93
C PHE A 279 0.94 -17.49 -7.23
N LYS A 280 1.99 -17.34 -6.40
CA LYS A 280 3.21 -18.16 -6.53
C LYS A 280 2.94 -19.66 -6.40
N ASN A 281 1.92 -20.06 -5.62
CA ASN A 281 1.50 -21.46 -5.52
C ASN A 281 0.71 -21.88 -6.77
N ILE A 282 -0.14 -21.01 -7.32
CA ILE A 282 -0.85 -21.24 -8.59
C ILE A 282 0.13 -21.51 -9.74
N LEU A 283 1.23 -20.77 -9.83
CA LEU A 283 2.29 -21.00 -10.84
C LEU A 283 2.90 -22.41 -10.77
N LYS A 284 2.84 -23.05 -9.60
CA LYS A 284 3.34 -24.40 -9.34
C LYS A 284 2.21 -25.44 -9.24
N SER A 285 0.95 -25.02 -9.43
CA SER A 285 -0.21 -25.89 -9.26
C SER A 285 -0.24 -26.97 -10.34
N LYS A 286 -0.76 -28.14 -9.96
CA LYS A 286 -1.04 -29.24 -10.89
C LYS A 286 -2.36 -29.01 -11.63
N ASN A 287 -3.24 -28.17 -11.10
CA ASN A 287 -4.58 -27.93 -11.65
C ASN A 287 -4.55 -26.94 -12.82
N PHE A 288 -3.58 -26.02 -12.82
CA PHE A 288 -3.50 -24.95 -13.79
C PHE A 288 -2.20 -24.97 -14.59
N ARG A 289 -2.31 -24.62 -15.86
CA ARG A 289 -1.20 -24.14 -16.68
C ARG A 289 -1.30 -22.63 -16.73
N VAL A 290 -0.25 -21.94 -16.28
CA VAL A 290 -0.25 -20.48 -16.15
C VAL A 290 0.92 -19.93 -16.94
N THR A 291 0.63 -19.05 -17.90
CA THR A 291 1.65 -18.38 -18.69
C THR A 291 1.64 -16.89 -18.36
N CYS A 292 2.79 -16.37 -17.99
CA CYS A 292 3.01 -14.97 -17.63
C CYS A 292 3.78 -14.26 -18.73
N ALA A 293 3.35 -13.08 -19.15
CA ALA A 293 4.00 -12.33 -20.22
C ALA A 293 4.26 -10.86 -19.84
N ALA A 294 5.32 -10.31 -20.43
CA ALA A 294 5.65 -8.89 -20.34
C ALA A 294 4.70 -8.04 -21.20
N GLY A 295 4.72 -6.72 -20.98
CA GLY A 295 3.93 -5.79 -21.77
C GLY A 295 4.04 -4.36 -21.28
N ALA A 296 3.14 -3.50 -21.76
CA ALA A 296 2.98 -2.14 -21.29
C ALA A 296 1.64 -1.99 -20.56
N ILE A 297 1.67 -1.34 -19.39
CA ILE A 297 0.44 -0.94 -18.69
C ILE A 297 -0.23 0.20 -19.48
N PRO A 298 -1.56 0.12 -19.77
CA PRO A 298 -2.28 1.19 -20.45
C PRO A 298 -2.13 2.55 -19.75
N SER A 299 -1.85 3.59 -20.53
CA SER A 299 -1.57 4.96 -20.06
C SER A 299 -2.66 5.57 -19.17
N GLY A 300 -3.94 5.23 -19.38
CA GLY A 300 -5.04 5.70 -18.54
C GLY A 300 -4.97 5.22 -17.07
N ASN A 301 -4.35 4.06 -16.82
CA ASN A 301 -4.15 3.50 -15.48
C ASN A 301 -2.85 3.97 -14.82
N THR A 302 -2.14 4.94 -15.45
CA THR A 302 -0.79 5.39 -15.05
C THR A 302 -0.74 6.64 -14.18
N GLN A 303 -1.87 7.34 -14.00
CA GLN A 303 -1.88 8.57 -13.23
C GLN A 303 -2.03 8.28 -11.72
N GLY A 304 -0.98 8.57 -10.94
CA GLY A 304 -0.93 8.53 -9.47
C GLY A 304 -1.09 7.16 -8.79
N ASN A 305 -1.73 6.20 -9.46
CA ASN A 305 -2.10 4.88 -8.94
C ASN A 305 -1.12 3.77 -9.36
N LEU A 306 -0.15 4.10 -10.22
CA LEU A 306 0.67 3.10 -10.89
C LEU A 306 1.52 2.26 -9.92
N LEU A 307 1.95 2.79 -8.77
CA LEU A 307 2.73 2.01 -7.81
C LEU A 307 1.94 0.87 -7.16
N LYS A 308 0.62 1.03 -6.98
CA LYS A 308 -0.24 -0.08 -6.54
C LYS A 308 -0.39 -1.11 -7.65
N ASN A 309 -0.55 -0.64 -8.88
CA ASN A 309 -0.73 -1.47 -10.06
C ASN A 309 0.59 -1.93 -10.68
N LEU A 310 1.73 -1.70 -10.02
CA LEU A 310 2.99 -2.23 -10.50
C LEU A 310 2.87 -3.75 -10.43
N PRO A 311 2.97 -4.44 -11.57
CA PRO A 311 2.95 -5.89 -11.57
C PRO A 311 4.15 -6.43 -10.77
N PRO A 312 4.14 -7.68 -10.33
CA PRO A 312 5.35 -8.28 -9.79
C PRO A 312 6.42 -8.38 -10.89
N ARG A 313 7.68 -8.20 -10.49
CA ARG A 313 8.83 -8.45 -11.37
C ARG A 313 9.20 -9.93 -11.24
N LYS A 314 9.40 -10.62 -12.36
CA LYS A 314 10.00 -11.96 -12.37
C LYS A 314 11.51 -11.84 -12.16
N ASP A 315 12.15 -12.91 -11.70
CA ASP A 315 13.61 -12.97 -11.52
C ASP A 315 14.38 -12.62 -12.81
N ASP A 316 13.78 -12.91 -13.97
CA ASP A 316 14.26 -12.55 -15.32
C ASP A 316 14.01 -11.07 -15.70
N GLU A 317 13.87 -10.19 -14.70
CA GLU A 317 13.81 -8.73 -14.80
C GLU A 317 12.61 -8.08 -15.50
N PHE A 318 11.67 -8.83 -16.08
CA PHE A 318 10.47 -8.26 -16.69
C PHE A 318 9.27 -8.17 -15.72
N TRP A 319 8.43 -7.18 -15.98
CA TRP A 319 7.18 -6.93 -15.28
C TRP A 319 6.07 -7.86 -15.80
N MET A 320 5.40 -8.59 -14.90
CA MET A 320 4.30 -9.50 -15.25
C MET A 320 3.01 -8.74 -15.56
N VAL A 321 2.86 -8.29 -16.80
CA VAL A 321 1.70 -7.47 -17.22
C VAL A 321 0.49 -8.34 -17.54
N TYR A 322 0.71 -9.49 -18.18
CA TYR A 322 -0.36 -10.38 -18.62
C TYR A 322 -0.23 -11.76 -17.99
N VAL A 323 -1.39 -12.38 -17.75
CA VAL A 323 -1.51 -13.78 -17.34
C VAL A 323 -2.55 -14.46 -18.22
N SER A 324 -2.23 -15.66 -18.68
CA SER A 324 -3.17 -16.58 -19.33
C SER A 324 -3.18 -17.90 -18.56
N VAL A 325 -4.36 -18.50 -18.45
CA VAL A 325 -4.58 -19.68 -17.61
C VAL A 325 -5.42 -20.71 -18.38
N SER A 326 -5.05 -21.96 -18.28
CA SER A 326 -5.85 -23.13 -18.66
C SER A 326 -5.84 -24.17 -17.56
N THR A 327 -6.86 -25.01 -17.51
CA THR A 327 -6.87 -26.21 -16.66
C THR A 327 -5.97 -27.27 -17.26
N ARG A 328 -5.20 -27.97 -16.44
CA ARG A 328 -4.50 -29.17 -16.91
C ARG A 328 -5.51 -30.32 -16.98
N GLU A 329 -5.56 -31.01 -18.11
CA GLU A 329 -6.25 -32.29 -18.16
C GLU A 329 -5.52 -33.26 -17.24
N ILE A 330 -6.27 -33.88 -16.32
CA ILE A 330 -5.74 -34.96 -15.48
C ILE A 330 -5.65 -36.19 -16.39
N SER A 331 -4.47 -36.43 -16.95
CA SER A 331 -4.14 -37.65 -17.68
C SER A 331 -4.01 -38.84 -16.76
#